data_AF-A0A7V4HHF4-F1
#
_entry.id   AF-A0A7V4HHF4-F1
#
_cell.length_a   1.000
_cell.length_b   1.000
_cell.length_c   1.000
_cell.angle_alpha   90.00
_cell.angle_beta   90.00
_cell.angle_gamma   90.00
#
_symmetry.space_group_name_H-M   'P 1'
#
loop_
_entity.id
_entity.type
_entity.pdbx_description
1 polymer ?
#
loop_
_entity_poly.entity_id
_entity_poly.type
_entity_poly.pdbx_seq_one_letter_code
_entity_poly.pdbx_strand_id
1 'polypeptide(L)'
;RAGAGAVWIRPSRDAWIIAEWCSGNLFAALERRRLPVFCSERYVSLEQAAQIASAYPRLPLIVAEVGYAELRPIISLLRNFPAVYLSTGSVFTGHMAIERMVELAGPEKLLFGTGFPPAEPMAAISQLMYAAIPRREREMIAHGNMERLIGNIVR
;
A
#
# COMPACT_ATOMS: atom_id res chain seq x y z
N ARG A 1 22.79 3.17 -8.95
CA ARG A 1 23.51 2.48 -7.85
C ARG A 1 22.54 1.51 -7.21
N ALA A 2 22.90 0.22 -7.19
CA ALA A 2 22.02 -0.91 -6.90
C ALA A 2 21.77 -1.06 -5.39
N GLY A 3 20.53 -0.91 -4.98
CA GLY A 3 20.01 -1.27 -3.66
C GLY A 3 18.52 -1.57 -3.81
N ALA A 4 17.94 -2.40 -2.94
CA ALA A 4 16.51 -2.71 -2.99
C ALA A 4 15.68 -1.43 -2.76
N GLY A 5 14.66 -1.22 -3.60
CA GLY A 5 13.75 -0.06 -3.52
C GLY A 5 12.53 -0.27 -2.61
N ALA A 6 12.29 -1.49 -2.16
CA ALA A 6 11.23 -1.89 -1.24
C ALA A 6 11.54 -3.26 -0.62
N VAL A 7 10.80 -3.64 0.42
CA VAL A 7 10.84 -4.97 1.06
C VAL A 7 9.44 -5.57 1.05
N TRP A 8 9.32 -6.86 0.74
CA TRP A 8 8.07 -7.60 0.89
C TRP A 8 8.18 -8.53 2.10
N ILE A 9 7.27 -8.39 3.06
CA ILE A 9 7.19 -9.26 4.24
C ILE A 9 6.07 -10.30 4.11
N ARG A 10 6.31 -11.52 4.61
CA ARG A 10 5.32 -12.61 4.63
C ARG A 10 5.39 -13.42 5.92
N PRO A 11 5.15 -12.81 7.09
CA PRO A 11 5.40 -13.42 8.39
C PRO A 11 4.68 -14.77 8.59
N SER A 12 3.42 -14.87 8.17
CA SER A 12 2.65 -16.12 8.24
C SER A 12 3.18 -17.23 7.31
N ARG A 13 3.90 -16.88 6.24
CA ARG A 13 4.51 -17.82 5.30
C ARG A 13 5.94 -18.20 5.67
N ASP A 14 6.70 -17.24 6.17
CA ASP A 14 8.13 -17.37 6.46
C ASP A 14 8.39 -17.67 7.95
N ALA A 15 7.35 -17.98 8.73
CA ALA A 15 7.39 -18.42 10.13
C ALA A 15 8.06 -17.45 11.12
N TRP A 16 7.70 -16.16 11.06
CA TRP A 16 8.14 -15.15 12.03
C TRP A 16 7.01 -14.21 12.45
N ILE A 17 7.20 -13.45 13.54
CA ILE A 17 6.14 -12.71 14.23
C ILE A 17 6.41 -11.21 14.16
N ILE A 18 5.38 -10.42 13.84
CA ILE A 18 5.47 -8.95 13.69
C ILE A 18 5.68 -8.21 15.03
N ALA A 19 5.34 -8.84 16.16
CA ALA A 19 5.42 -8.25 17.49
C ALA A 19 6.77 -7.58 17.77
N GLU A 20 6.71 -6.46 18.49
CA GLU A 20 7.86 -5.56 18.73
C GLU A 20 9.09 -6.28 19.28
N TRP A 21 8.92 -7.19 20.24
CA TRP A 21 10.02 -7.95 20.84
C TRP A 21 10.73 -8.89 19.85
N CYS A 22 10.07 -9.30 18.77
CA CYS A 22 10.61 -10.21 17.76
C CYS A 22 11.19 -9.43 16.58
N SER A 23 10.44 -8.46 16.06
CA SER A 23 10.73 -7.80 14.78
C SER A 23 10.97 -6.29 14.88
N GLY A 24 11.00 -5.71 16.09
CA GLY A 24 11.14 -4.27 16.26
C GLY A 24 12.42 -3.70 15.64
N ASN A 25 13.55 -4.40 15.82
CA ASN A 25 14.83 -4.02 15.19
C ASN A 25 14.76 -3.98 13.65
N LEU A 26 13.98 -4.88 13.04
CA LEU A 26 13.75 -4.90 11.59
C LEU A 26 12.97 -3.65 11.16
N PHE A 27 11.82 -3.40 11.77
CA PHE A 27 10.98 -2.25 11.41
C PHE A 27 11.64 -0.91 11.71
N ALA A 28 12.37 -0.80 12.83
CA ALA A 28 13.17 0.38 13.15
C ALA A 28 14.26 0.64 12.10
N ALA A 29 14.94 -0.41 11.62
CA ALA A 29 15.93 -0.28 10.56
C ALA A 29 15.32 0.17 9.23
N LEU A 30 14.14 -0.36 8.88
CA LEU A 30 13.40 0.04 7.67
C LEU A 30 12.88 1.48 7.78
N GLU A 31 12.39 1.90 8.95
CA GLU A 31 11.85 3.24 9.18
C GLU A 31 12.95 4.30 9.05
N ARG A 32 14.13 4.06 9.64
CA ARG A 32 15.29 4.97 9.52
C ARG A 32 15.65 5.26 8.06
N ARG A 33 15.48 4.27 7.19
CA ARG A 33 15.72 4.40 5.75
C ARG A 33 14.50 4.86 4.96
N ARG A 34 13.33 4.93 5.59
CA ARG A 34 12.01 5.10 4.93
C ARG A 34 11.83 4.13 3.76
N LEU A 35 12.30 2.89 3.94
CA LEU A 35 12.23 1.87 2.90
C LEU A 35 10.80 1.30 2.85
N PRO A 36 10.08 1.40 1.72
CA PRO A 36 8.70 0.92 1.65
C PRO A 36 8.57 -0.58 1.93
N VAL A 37 7.56 -0.94 2.71
CA VAL A 37 7.24 -2.33 3.05
C VAL A 37 5.93 -2.71 2.40
N PHE A 38 5.98 -3.73 1.55
CA PHE A 38 4.83 -4.30 0.89
C PHE A 38 4.17 -5.35 1.79
N CYS A 39 2.91 -5.08 2.14
CA CYS A 39 2.07 -5.86 3.04
C CYS A 39 0.87 -6.38 2.26
N SER A 40 0.98 -7.58 1.70
CA SER A 40 -0.17 -8.28 1.11
C SER A 40 -1.08 -8.77 2.24
N GLU A 41 -2.39 -8.53 2.12
CA GLU A 41 -3.40 -8.98 3.09
C GLU A 41 -3.29 -10.50 3.36
N ARG A 42 -2.88 -11.29 2.34
CA ARG A 42 -2.65 -12.74 2.47
C ARG A 42 -1.67 -13.12 3.57
N TYR A 43 -0.74 -12.23 3.90
CA TYR A 43 0.33 -12.50 4.87
C TYR A 43 0.40 -11.50 6.02
N VAL A 44 -0.20 -10.32 5.85
CA VAL A 44 -0.22 -9.23 6.82
C VAL A 44 -1.62 -8.63 6.82
N SER A 45 -2.40 -8.89 7.86
CA SER A 45 -3.76 -8.36 7.98
C SER A 45 -3.76 -6.83 8.11
N LEU A 46 -4.89 -6.19 7.84
CA LEU A 46 -5.05 -4.74 8.04
C LEU A 46 -4.79 -4.31 9.50
N GLU A 47 -5.11 -5.18 10.46
CA GLU A 47 -4.83 -4.95 11.89
C GLU A 47 -3.33 -4.99 12.18
N GLN A 48 -2.61 -5.95 11.61
CA GLN A 48 -1.15 -6.03 11.74
C GLN A 48 -0.48 -4.83 11.05
N ALA A 49 -0.97 -4.40 9.89
CA ALA A 49 -0.50 -3.18 9.23
C ALA A 49 -0.74 -1.94 10.11
N ALA A 50 -1.90 -1.84 10.78
CA ALA A 50 -2.17 -0.77 11.74
C ALA A 50 -1.23 -0.80 12.95
N GLN A 51 -0.92 -1.99 13.46
CA GLN A 51 0.03 -2.18 14.57
C GLN A 51 1.43 -1.66 14.19
N ILE A 52 1.93 -2.03 13.00
CA ILE A 52 3.22 -1.56 12.49
C ILE A 52 3.18 -0.03 12.28
N ALA A 53 2.13 0.48 11.62
CA ALA A 53 2.01 1.91 11.33
C ALA A 53 1.92 2.79 12.59
N SER A 54 1.31 2.26 13.65
CA SER A 54 1.22 2.92 14.95
C SER A 54 2.57 3.00 15.66
N ALA A 55 3.33 1.90 15.66
CA ALA A 55 4.66 1.84 16.28
C ALA A 55 5.73 2.60 15.46
N TYR A 56 5.60 2.61 14.13
CA TYR A 56 6.57 3.15 13.17
C TYR A 56 5.90 4.15 12.22
N PRO A 57 5.48 5.34 12.70
CA PRO A 57 4.64 6.27 11.95
C PRO A 57 5.31 6.87 10.70
N ARG A 58 6.63 6.73 10.53
CA ARG A 58 7.36 7.18 9.34
C ARG A 58 7.70 6.05 8.38
N LEU A 59 7.38 4.79 8.71
CA LEU A 59 7.66 3.64 7.86
C LEU A 59 6.60 3.55 6.76
N PRO A 60 6.97 3.67 5.47
CA PRO A 60 5.98 3.56 4.42
C PRO A 60 5.46 2.13 4.29
N LEU A 61 4.16 1.93 4.45
CA LEU A 61 3.51 0.64 4.25
C LEU A 61 2.64 0.69 3.00
N ILE A 62 2.84 -0.26 2.10
CA ILE A 62 2.00 -0.46 0.92
C ILE A 62 1.13 -1.68 1.21
N VAL A 63 -0.13 -1.46 1.56
CA VAL A 63 -1.09 -2.55 1.72
C VAL A 63 -1.68 -2.93 0.37
N ALA A 64 -1.81 -4.23 0.10
CA ALA A 64 -2.25 -4.75 -1.18
C ALA A 64 -3.14 -5.98 -0.99
N GLU A 65 -3.83 -6.37 -2.07
CA GLU A 65 -4.76 -7.50 -2.07
C GLU A 65 -5.91 -7.36 -1.05
N VAL A 66 -6.28 -6.13 -0.74
CA VAL A 66 -7.42 -5.80 0.13
C VAL A 66 -8.72 -5.98 -0.66
N GLY A 67 -9.66 -6.75 -0.11
CA GLY A 67 -10.93 -7.02 -0.78
C GLY A 67 -11.90 -5.84 -0.70
N TYR A 68 -12.87 -5.79 -1.62
CA TYR A 68 -13.94 -4.77 -1.59
C TYR A 68 -14.75 -4.76 -0.27
N ALA A 69 -14.92 -5.91 0.38
CA ALA A 69 -15.62 -6.01 1.67
C ALA A 69 -14.91 -5.24 2.79
N GLU A 70 -13.63 -4.92 2.63
CA GLU A 70 -12.77 -4.30 3.62
C GLU A 70 -12.64 -2.78 3.43
N LEU A 71 -13.52 -2.15 2.65
CA LEU A 71 -13.50 -0.70 2.42
C LEU A 71 -13.51 0.10 3.74
N ARG A 72 -14.34 -0.30 4.73
CA ARG A 72 -14.41 0.40 6.02
C ARG A 72 -13.06 0.41 6.78
N PRO A 73 -12.42 -0.74 7.02
CA PRO A 73 -11.12 -0.74 7.69
C PRO A 73 -10.01 -0.09 6.85
N ILE A 74 -9.93 -0.33 5.54
CA ILE A 74 -8.86 0.29 4.72
C ILE A 74 -8.96 1.81 4.65
N ILE A 75 -10.16 2.37 4.50
CA ILE A 75 -10.35 3.83 4.52
C ILE A 75 -9.92 4.41 5.88
N SER A 76 -10.30 3.74 6.97
CA SER A 76 -9.87 4.16 8.32
C SER A 76 -8.36 4.11 8.47
N LEU A 77 -7.71 3.06 7.98
CA LEU A 77 -6.26 2.90 8.02
C LEU A 77 -5.55 4.04 7.25
N LEU A 78 -5.95 4.30 6.01
CA LEU A 78 -5.33 5.34 5.18
C LEU A 78 -5.49 6.74 5.77
N ARG A 79 -6.63 7.03 6.39
CA ARG A 79 -6.92 8.33 7.02
C ARG A 79 -6.14 8.56 8.31
N ASN A 80 -5.96 7.52 9.13
CA ASN A 80 -5.30 7.64 10.43
C ASN A 80 -3.77 7.53 10.34
N PHE A 81 -3.23 6.85 9.33
CA PHE A 81 -1.80 6.61 9.20
C PHE A 81 -1.21 7.28 7.94
N PRO A 82 -0.48 8.40 8.08
CA PRO A 82 0.06 9.17 6.96
C PRO A 82 0.94 8.36 6.00
N ALA A 83 1.74 7.44 6.53
CA ALA A 83 2.68 6.63 5.78
C ALA A 83 2.10 5.31 5.23
N VAL A 84 0.78 5.10 5.31
CA VAL A 84 0.12 3.91 4.73
C VAL A 84 -0.52 4.28 3.39
N TYR A 85 -0.31 3.41 2.40
CA TYR A 85 -0.76 3.52 1.02
C TYR A 85 -1.46 2.23 0.60
N LEU A 86 -2.48 2.33 -0.25
CA LEU A 86 -3.16 1.18 -0.86
C LEU A 86 -2.65 0.98 -2.29
N SER A 87 -2.16 -0.22 -2.58
CA SER A 87 -1.98 -0.66 -3.97
C SER A 87 -3.33 -1.03 -4.56
N THR A 88 -3.69 -0.41 -5.68
CA THR A 88 -4.88 -0.79 -6.47
C THR A 88 -4.64 -2.10 -7.21
N GLY A 89 -5.69 -2.65 -7.82
CA GLY A 89 -5.65 -3.89 -8.61
C GLY A 89 -5.74 -5.16 -7.76
N SER A 90 -5.37 -6.31 -8.34
CA SER A 90 -5.63 -7.63 -7.74
C SER A 90 -7.13 -7.81 -7.43
N VAL A 91 -7.48 -8.18 -6.20
CA VAL A 91 -8.86 -8.35 -5.72
C VAL A 91 -9.62 -7.03 -5.47
N PHE A 92 -8.96 -5.87 -5.61
CA PHE A 92 -9.60 -4.57 -5.41
C PHE A 92 -10.40 -4.13 -6.64
N THR A 93 -11.47 -4.88 -6.93
CA THR A 93 -12.39 -4.60 -8.03
C THR A 93 -13.76 -4.22 -7.46
N GLY A 94 -14.25 -3.02 -7.77
CA GLY A 94 -15.54 -2.54 -7.28
C GLY A 94 -16.06 -1.37 -8.10
N HIS A 95 -17.38 -1.21 -8.12
CA HIS A 95 -18.03 -0.08 -8.79
C HIS A 95 -17.57 1.23 -8.17
N MET A 96 -17.02 2.14 -8.99
CA MET A 96 -16.49 3.44 -8.57
C MET A 96 -15.48 3.36 -7.42
N ALA A 97 -14.75 2.25 -7.28
CA ALA A 97 -13.86 2.05 -6.14
C ALA A 97 -12.72 3.08 -6.10
N ILE A 98 -12.15 3.44 -7.25
CA ILE A 98 -11.08 4.45 -7.32
C ILE A 98 -11.61 5.83 -6.91
N GLU A 99 -12.73 6.25 -7.49
CA GLU A 99 -13.42 7.51 -7.19
C GLU A 99 -13.72 7.63 -5.70
N ARG A 100 -14.27 6.56 -5.11
CA ARG A 100 -14.63 6.55 -3.70
C ARG A 100 -13.40 6.63 -2.79
N MET A 101 -12.32 5.96 -3.15
CA MET A 101 -11.07 6.04 -2.40
C MET A 101 -10.42 7.42 -2.51
N VAL A 102 -10.43 8.03 -3.70
CA VAL A 102 -9.98 9.40 -3.92
C VAL A 102 -10.78 10.38 -3.06
N GLU A 103 -12.11 10.26 -3.05
CA GLU A 103 -12.99 11.12 -2.26
C GLU A 103 -12.76 10.97 -0.74
N LEU A 104 -12.60 9.74 -0.25
CA LEU A 104 -12.59 9.46 1.19
C LEU A 104 -11.20 9.44 1.83
N ALA A 105 -10.16 9.08 1.09
CA ALA A 105 -8.79 8.92 1.58
C ALA A 105 -7.78 9.84 0.91
N GLY A 106 -8.11 10.40 -0.27
CA GLY A 106 -7.22 11.24 -1.05
C GLY A 106 -6.44 10.46 -2.11
N PRO A 107 -6.20 11.04 -3.30
CA PRO A 107 -5.48 10.37 -4.39
C PRO A 107 -4.02 10.07 -4.04
N GLU A 108 -3.41 10.80 -3.09
CA GLU A 108 -2.04 10.59 -2.62
C GLU A 108 -1.81 9.27 -1.87
N LYS A 109 -2.90 8.62 -1.43
CA LYS A 109 -2.89 7.35 -0.71
C LYS A 109 -2.91 6.12 -1.61
N LEU A 110 -3.11 6.31 -2.91
CA LEU A 110 -3.28 5.21 -3.86
C LEU A 110 -2.03 5.04 -4.72
N LEU A 111 -1.63 3.79 -4.92
CA LEU A 111 -0.54 3.40 -5.80
C LEU A 111 -1.09 2.43 -6.84
N PHE A 112 -0.81 2.67 -8.11
CA PHE A 112 -1.26 1.75 -9.15
C PHE A 112 -0.54 0.40 -9.07
N GLY A 113 -1.31 -0.67 -9.04
CA GLY A 113 -0.87 -2.05 -9.20
C GLY A 113 -1.86 -2.83 -10.05
N THR A 114 -1.39 -3.89 -10.72
CA THR A 114 -2.24 -4.76 -11.53
C THR A 114 -2.62 -6.04 -10.80
N GLY A 115 -1.76 -6.55 -9.92
CA GLY A 115 -1.92 -7.89 -9.33
C GLY A 115 -1.56 -9.04 -10.28
N PHE A 116 -0.91 -8.75 -11.40
CA PHE A 116 -0.38 -9.77 -12.31
C PHE A 116 0.75 -10.58 -11.62
N PRO A 117 0.91 -11.89 -11.89
CA PRO A 117 0.11 -12.75 -12.75
C PRO A 117 -1.20 -13.36 -12.21
N PRO A 118 -1.51 -13.38 -10.88
CA PRO A 118 -2.78 -13.94 -10.41
C PRO A 118 -4.04 -13.26 -10.97
N ALA A 119 -3.94 -11.98 -11.34
CA ALA A 119 -5.03 -11.22 -11.95
C ALA A 119 -4.68 -10.77 -13.38
N GLU A 120 -5.70 -10.65 -14.21
CA GLU A 120 -5.59 -10.07 -15.55
C GLU A 120 -5.33 -8.55 -15.42
N PRO A 121 -4.27 -8.00 -16.05
CA PRO A 121 -3.83 -6.63 -15.81
C PRO A 121 -4.74 -5.58 -16.44
N MET A 122 -5.41 -5.88 -17.56
CA MET A 122 -6.26 -4.93 -18.26
C MET A 122 -7.47 -4.50 -17.43
N ALA A 123 -7.98 -5.36 -16.54
CA ALA A 123 -9.03 -4.98 -15.59
C ALA A 123 -8.61 -3.79 -14.72
N ALA A 124 -7.44 -3.87 -14.07
CA ALA A 124 -6.92 -2.79 -13.22
C ALA A 124 -6.56 -1.53 -14.02
N ILE A 125 -5.93 -1.71 -15.20
CA ILE A 125 -5.62 -0.60 -16.12
C ILE A 125 -6.91 0.13 -16.51
N SER A 126 -7.92 -0.62 -16.97
CA SER A 126 -9.20 -0.04 -17.40
C SER A 126 -9.90 0.67 -16.25
N GLN A 127 -9.91 0.09 -15.05
CA GLN A 127 -10.50 0.71 -13.87
C GLN A 127 -9.89 2.10 -13.59
N LEU A 128 -8.56 2.24 -13.63
CA LEU A 128 -7.92 3.55 -13.42
C LEU A 128 -8.11 4.51 -14.60
N MET A 129 -8.01 3.99 -15.84
CA MET A 129 -8.11 4.81 -17.05
C MET A 129 -9.50 5.43 -17.23
N TYR A 130 -10.55 4.67 -16.93
CA TYR A 130 -11.93 5.11 -17.04
C TYR A 130 -12.50 5.70 -15.74
N ALA A 131 -11.72 5.77 -14.65
CA ALA A 131 -12.16 6.40 -13.41
C ALA A 131 -12.54 7.87 -13.63
N ALA A 132 -13.70 8.27 -13.11
CA ALA A 132 -14.26 9.62 -13.21
C ALA A 132 -13.58 10.59 -12.22
N ILE A 133 -12.26 10.69 -12.29
CA ILE A 133 -11.41 11.57 -11.48
C ILE A 133 -10.65 12.57 -12.37
N PRO A 134 -10.24 13.74 -11.84
CA PRO A 134 -9.37 14.68 -12.55
C PRO A 134 -8.09 14.00 -13.07
N ARG A 135 -7.65 14.42 -14.27
CA ARG A 135 -6.44 13.88 -14.91
C ARG A 135 -5.21 13.90 -13.99
N ARG A 136 -5.02 15.00 -13.25
CA ARG A 136 -3.91 15.16 -12.31
C ARG A 136 -3.91 14.07 -11.22
N GLU A 137 -5.07 13.73 -10.69
CA GLU A 137 -5.22 12.71 -9.66
C GLU A 137 -4.96 11.32 -10.25
N ARG A 138 -5.43 11.07 -11.48
CA ARG A 138 -5.10 9.83 -12.20
C ARG A 138 -3.59 9.66 -12.41
N GLU A 139 -2.88 10.72 -12.79
CA GLU A 139 -1.41 10.70 -12.97
C GLU A 139 -0.68 10.46 -11.64
N MET A 140 -1.17 11.05 -10.52
CA MET A 140 -0.65 10.77 -9.19
C MET A 140 -0.72 9.28 -8.85
N ILE A 141 -1.88 8.65 -9.09
CA ILE A 141 -2.10 7.23 -8.78
C ILE A 141 -1.27 6.34 -9.73
N ALA A 142 -1.25 6.67 -11.02
CA ALA A 142 -0.61 5.87 -12.06
C ALA A 142 0.91 5.75 -11.88
N HIS A 143 1.60 6.83 -11.47
CA HIS A 143 3.04 6.81 -11.26
C HIS A 143 3.54 7.78 -10.18
N GLY A 144 3.00 9.00 -10.11
CA GLY A 144 3.62 10.09 -9.35
C GLY A 144 3.76 9.81 -7.84
N ASN A 145 2.80 9.12 -7.25
CA ASN A 145 2.86 8.75 -5.83
C ASN A 145 3.97 7.72 -5.56
N MET A 146 4.15 6.73 -6.43
CA MET A 146 5.21 5.71 -6.30
C MET A 146 6.59 6.34 -6.50
N GLU A 147 6.74 7.20 -7.51
CA GLU A 147 7.99 7.94 -7.76
C GLU A 147 8.38 8.80 -6.56
N ARG A 148 7.43 9.55 -5.98
CA ARG A 148 7.65 10.32 -4.76
C ARG A 148 8.03 9.42 -3.58
N LEU A 149 7.37 8.27 -3.43
CA LEU A 149 7.61 7.35 -2.34
C LEU A 149 9.04 6.77 -2.40
N ILE A 150 9.46 6.30 -3.57
CA ILE A 150 10.82 5.77 -3.80
C ILE A 150 11.87 6.90 -3.69
N GLY A 151 11.55 8.10 -4.15
CA GLY A 151 12.43 9.27 -4.05
C GLY A 151 12.73 9.71 -2.61
N ASN A 152 11.86 9.36 -1.66
CA ASN A 152 12.00 9.71 -0.24
C ASN A 152 12.84 8.72 0.58
N ILE A 153 13.35 7.65 -0.05
CA ILE A 153 14.21 6.66 0.62
C ILE A 153 15.52 7.35 1.03
N VAL A 154 15.85 7.24 2.32
CA VAL A 154 17.09 7.78 2.89
C VAL A 154 18.24 6.84 2.51
N ARG A 155 19.26 7.43 1.88
CA ARG A 155 20.44 6.74 1.36
C ARG A 155 21.57 6.69 2.38
#